data_AF-A0A422NVH2-F1
#
_entry.id   AF-A0A422NVH2-F1
#
_cell.length_a   1.000
_cell.length_b   1.000
_cell.length_c   1.000
_cell.angle_alpha   90.00
_cell.angle_beta   90.00
_cell.angle_gamma   90.00
#
_symmetry.space_group_name_H-M   'P 1'
#
loop_
_entity.id
_entity.type
_entity.pdbx_description
1 polymer ?
#
loop_
_entity_poly.entity_id
_entity_poly.type
_entity_poly.pdbx_seq_one_letter_code
_entity_poly.pdbx_strand_id
1 'polypeptide(L)'
;MGQKQSLNDLLRQYIYNRDNDGLTEFLRVHEAELGAACIDEVIYVELIGRQWDSNTIYRFAKFATDKHLAVLIATAVLHGHVVQLAPLFELMRDRKRTIEEYHLKHLFLTACERENVDAVRAFIANKCFDPSDRRPVRAVLRAQLSKSAVNEELVKLVLAAHPLQTDNVEYIRNDCLATAKSDGVRKVVDELLFNYIP
;
A
#
# COMPACT_ATOMS: atom_id res chain seq x y z
N MET A 1 17.24 -41.45 -7.58
CA MET A 1 17.16 -40.95 -6.18
C MET A 1 18.07 -39.75 -6.06
N GLY A 2 17.70 -38.51 -5.78
CA GLY A 2 16.47 -37.72 -5.79
C GLY A 2 17.00 -36.28 -5.75
N GLN A 3 16.54 -35.38 -6.62
CA GLN A 3 17.03 -33.99 -6.62
C GLN A 3 16.77 -33.38 -5.24
N LYS A 4 17.83 -32.89 -4.59
CA LYS A 4 17.74 -32.16 -3.33
C LYS A 4 16.87 -30.92 -3.62
N GLN A 5 15.70 -30.84 -2.99
CA GLN A 5 14.81 -29.68 -3.16
C GLN A 5 15.58 -28.40 -2.84
N SER A 6 15.39 -27.36 -3.65
CA SER A 6 16.03 -26.08 -3.39
C SER A 6 15.45 -25.47 -2.12
N LEU A 7 16.22 -24.61 -1.47
CA LEU A 7 15.78 -23.88 -0.28
C LEU A 7 14.51 -23.06 -0.57
N ASN A 8 14.40 -22.48 -1.77
CA ASN A 8 13.22 -21.77 -2.25
C ASN A 8 11.99 -22.70 -2.40
N ASP A 9 12.15 -23.94 -2.87
CA ASP A 9 11.03 -24.88 -3.03
C ASP A 9 10.42 -25.27 -1.67
N LEU A 10 11.28 -25.57 -0.69
CA LEU A 10 10.85 -25.87 0.69
C LEU A 10 10.17 -24.68 1.33
N LEU A 11 10.80 -23.49 1.24
CA LEU A 11 10.25 -22.26 1.77
C LEU A 11 8.88 -21.93 1.16
N ARG A 12 8.76 -22.07 -0.16
CA ARG A 12 7.50 -21.87 -0.87
C ARG A 12 6.42 -22.83 -0.40
N GLN A 13 6.76 -24.10 -0.16
CA GLN A 13 5.81 -25.09 0.33
C GLN A 13 5.25 -24.70 1.71
N TYR A 14 6.10 -24.29 2.65
CA TYR A 14 5.66 -23.84 3.97
C TYR A 14 4.75 -22.60 3.88
N ILE A 15 5.13 -21.62 3.05
CA ILE A 15 4.35 -20.39 2.85
C ILE A 15 3.00 -20.67 2.20
N TYR A 16 2.97 -21.50 1.15
CA TYR A 16 1.75 -21.85 0.42
C TYR A 16 0.76 -22.62 1.30
N ASN A 17 1.27 -23.57 2.10
CA ASN A 17 0.46 -24.38 3.00
C ASN A 17 0.07 -23.66 4.30
N ARG A 18 0.57 -22.44 4.53
CA ARG A 18 0.41 -21.69 5.79
C ARG A 18 0.87 -22.47 7.03
N ASP A 19 1.94 -23.25 6.86
CA ASP A 19 2.53 -24.05 7.92
C ASP A 19 3.42 -23.16 8.81
N ASN A 20 2.83 -22.52 9.82
CA ASN A 20 3.52 -21.60 10.72
C ASN A 20 4.65 -22.27 11.51
N ASP A 21 4.42 -23.50 11.98
CA ASP A 21 5.40 -24.24 12.78
C ASP A 21 6.57 -24.69 11.90
N GLY A 22 6.27 -25.25 10.73
CA GLY A 22 7.26 -25.60 9.73
C GLY A 22 8.07 -24.40 9.25
N LEU A 23 7.42 -23.26 9.00
CA LEU A 23 8.11 -22.02 8.62
C LEU A 23 8.98 -21.49 9.76
N THR A 24 8.51 -21.53 11.01
CA THR A 24 9.29 -21.06 12.17
C THR A 24 10.53 -21.89 12.37
N GLU A 25 10.41 -23.22 12.28
CA GLU A 25 11.56 -24.13 12.40
C GLU A 25 12.51 -23.97 11.22
N PHE A 26 11.98 -23.85 10.00
CA PHE A 26 12.77 -23.59 8.80
C PHE A 26 13.60 -22.30 8.95
N LEU A 27 12.96 -21.21 9.36
CA LEU A 27 13.64 -19.95 9.62
C LEU A 27 14.70 -20.11 10.71
N ARG A 28 14.39 -20.78 11.83
CA ARG A 28 15.35 -21.02 12.92
C ARG A 28 16.63 -21.73 12.45
N VAL A 29 16.50 -22.67 11.52
CA VAL A 29 17.63 -23.46 11.00
C VAL A 29 18.40 -22.70 9.92
N HIS A 30 17.71 -21.97 9.05
CA HIS A 30 18.30 -21.42 7.83
C HIS A 30 18.41 -19.88 7.78
N GLU A 31 18.03 -19.14 8.85
CA GLU A 31 18.01 -17.67 8.85
C GLU A 31 19.35 -17.04 8.41
N ALA A 32 20.47 -17.59 8.87
CA ALA A 32 21.81 -17.12 8.50
C ALA A 32 22.10 -17.29 7.00
N GLU A 33 21.45 -18.26 6.35
CA GLU A 33 21.59 -18.54 4.93
C GLU A 33 20.66 -17.65 4.10
N LEU A 34 19.55 -17.13 4.66
CA LEU A 34 18.55 -16.33 3.94
C LEU A 34 19.09 -15.00 3.42
N GLY A 35 20.10 -14.41 4.08
CA GLY A 35 20.73 -13.19 3.61
C GLY A 35 21.61 -13.39 2.37
N ALA A 36 22.06 -14.62 2.11
CA ALA A 36 22.89 -15.00 0.97
C ALA A 36 22.13 -15.83 -0.08
N ALA A 37 21.08 -16.53 0.35
CA ALA A 37 20.17 -17.25 -0.52
C ALA A 37 19.32 -16.21 -1.25
N CYS A 38 19.48 -16.12 -2.57
CA CYS A 38 18.61 -15.32 -3.41
C CYS A 38 17.17 -15.84 -3.29
N ILE A 39 16.40 -15.31 -2.33
CA ILE A 39 14.99 -15.67 -2.13
C ILE A 39 14.20 -15.20 -3.35
N ASP A 40 13.43 -16.09 -3.96
CA ASP A 40 12.68 -15.76 -5.16
C ASP A 40 11.56 -14.74 -4.89
N GLU A 41 11.33 -13.82 -5.83
CA GLU A 41 10.26 -12.81 -5.76
C GLU A 41 8.87 -13.41 -5.48
N VAL A 42 8.62 -14.62 -6.00
CA VAL A 42 7.36 -15.33 -5.81
C VAL A 42 7.04 -15.58 -4.34
N ILE A 43 8.06 -15.72 -3.49
CA ILE A 43 7.90 -15.88 -2.04
C ILE A 43 7.21 -14.65 -1.44
N TYR A 44 7.66 -13.45 -1.82
CA TYR A 44 7.10 -12.20 -1.33
C TYR A 44 5.66 -11.97 -1.81
N VAL A 45 5.35 -12.42 -3.03
CA VAL A 45 3.98 -12.42 -3.55
C VAL A 45 3.10 -13.38 -2.76
N GLU A 46 3.56 -14.61 -2.50
CA GLU A 46 2.79 -15.62 -1.76
C GLU A 46 2.59 -15.24 -0.29
N LEU A 47 3.55 -14.57 0.37
CA LEU A 47 3.37 -14.06 1.73
C LEU A 47 2.13 -13.17 1.83
N ILE A 48 1.95 -12.26 0.87
CA ILE A 48 0.78 -11.38 0.80
C ILE A 48 -0.47 -12.15 0.32
N GLY A 49 -0.34 -12.93 -0.75
CA GLY A 49 -1.45 -13.66 -1.35
C GLY A 49 -2.10 -14.66 -0.38
N ARG A 50 -1.32 -15.23 0.53
CA ARG A 50 -1.76 -16.17 1.57
C ARG A 50 -2.11 -15.49 2.90
N GLN A 51 -2.09 -14.16 2.96
CA GLN A 51 -2.47 -13.37 4.14
C GLN A 51 -1.66 -13.76 5.39
N TRP A 52 -0.34 -13.83 5.25
CA TRP A 52 0.55 -14.00 6.39
C TRP A 52 0.54 -12.76 7.30
N ASP A 53 0.81 -12.96 8.59
CA ASP A 53 0.80 -11.85 9.53
C ASP A 53 1.98 -10.87 9.27
N SER A 54 1.80 -9.62 9.71
CA SER A 54 2.79 -8.57 9.52
C SER A 54 4.16 -8.92 10.13
N ASN A 55 4.23 -9.63 11.25
CA ASN A 55 5.52 -9.98 11.86
C ASN A 55 6.29 -10.95 10.97
N THR A 56 5.60 -11.96 10.42
CA THR A 56 6.22 -12.88 9.47
C THR A 56 6.68 -12.13 8.22
N ILE A 57 5.85 -11.27 7.63
CA ILE A 57 6.23 -10.48 6.46
C ILE A 57 7.49 -9.64 6.75
N TYR A 58 7.56 -8.96 7.91
CA TYR A 58 8.72 -8.15 8.27
C TYR A 58 9.99 -8.97 8.51
N ARG A 59 9.89 -10.22 8.98
CA ARG A 59 11.05 -11.11 9.07
C ARG A 59 11.66 -11.33 7.69
N PHE A 60 10.85 -11.64 6.67
CA PHE A 60 11.32 -11.79 5.29
C PHE A 60 11.82 -10.47 4.68
N ALA A 61 11.18 -9.35 5.02
CA ALA A 61 11.56 -8.04 4.50
C ALA A 61 13.00 -7.64 4.91
N LYS A 62 13.51 -8.10 6.07
CA LYS A 62 14.89 -7.80 6.51
C LYS A 62 15.97 -8.41 5.62
N PHE A 63 15.65 -9.49 4.91
CA PHE A 63 16.56 -10.16 3.96
C PHE A 63 16.29 -9.74 2.52
N ALA A 64 15.30 -8.87 2.29
CA ALA A 64 14.85 -8.48 0.98
C ALA A 64 15.80 -7.49 0.29
N THR A 65 15.94 -7.63 -1.02
CA THR A 65 16.51 -6.56 -1.86
C THR A 65 15.47 -5.46 -2.06
N ASP A 66 15.89 -4.29 -2.55
CA ASP A 66 14.95 -3.20 -2.87
C ASP A 66 13.88 -3.64 -3.89
N LYS A 67 14.26 -4.51 -4.84
CA LYS A 67 13.32 -5.15 -5.78
C LYS A 67 12.27 -5.98 -5.05
N HIS A 68 12.69 -6.85 -4.14
CA HIS A 68 11.78 -7.68 -3.35
C HIS A 68 10.84 -6.82 -2.49
N LEU A 69 11.36 -5.75 -1.87
CA LEU A 69 10.55 -4.79 -1.11
C LEU A 69 9.54 -4.08 -2.00
N ALA A 70 9.92 -3.70 -3.23
CA ALA A 70 9.00 -3.09 -4.19
C ALA A 70 7.88 -4.06 -4.58
N VAL A 71 8.20 -5.32 -4.87
CA VAL A 71 7.21 -6.38 -5.15
C VAL A 71 6.28 -6.59 -3.96
N LEU A 72 6.83 -6.63 -2.74
CA LEU A 72 6.05 -6.82 -1.51
C LEU A 72 5.06 -5.67 -1.29
N ILE A 73 5.52 -4.41 -1.40
CA ILE A 73 4.68 -3.21 -1.29
C ILE A 73 3.60 -3.22 -2.38
N ALA A 74 3.99 -3.50 -3.63
CA ALA A 74 3.06 -3.52 -4.74
C ALA A 74 1.96 -4.56 -4.55
N THR A 75 2.35 -5.77 -4.17
CA THR A 75 1.42 -6.87 -3.92
C THR A 75 0.51 -6.55 -2.74
N ALA A 76 1.04 -5.98 -1.65
CA ALA A 76 0.25 -5.57 -0.49
C ALA A 76 -0.86 -4.57 -0.85
N VAL A 77 -0.55 -3.55 -1.66
CA VAL A 77 -1.55 -2.58 -2.12
C VAL A 77 -2.58 -3.24 -3.04
N LEU A 78 -2.13 -4.01 -4.02
CA LEU A 78 -3.01 -4.69 -4.99
C LEU A 78 -3.91 -5.75 -4.36
N HIS A 79 -3.48 -6.38 -3.28
CA HIS A 79 -4.29 -7.37 -2.53
C HIS A 79 -5.02 -6.78 -1.32
N GLY A 80 -4.75 -5.51 -0.96
CA GLY A 80 -5.44 -4.83 0.14
C GLY A 80 -5.04 -5.42 1.48
N HIS A 81 -3.80 -5.89 1.55
CA HIS A 81 -3.24 -6.51 2.74
C HIS A 81 -3.01 -5.47 3.83
N VAL A 82 -3.18 -5.87 5.08
CA VAL A 82 -3.08 -5.00 6.27
C VAL A 82 -1.65 -4.77 6.77
N VAL A 83 -0.64 -5.13 5.97
CA VAL A 83 0.77 -4.94 6.38
C VAL A 83 1.09 -3.46 6.30
N GLN A 84 1.79 -2.92 7.31
CA GLN A 84 2.12 -1.50 7.31
C GLN A 84 3.25 -1.27 6.30
N LEU A 85 3.06 -0.30 5.39
CA LEU A 85 4.01 -0.09 4.30
C LEU A 85 5.19 0.78 4.70
N ALA A 86 5.04 1.63 5.72
CA ALA A 86 6.10 2.54 6.14
C ALA A 86 7.40 1.80 6.53
N PRO A 87 7.37 0.75 7.37
CA PRO A 87 8.58 -0.02 7.68
C PRO A 87 9.21 -0.69 6.45
N LEU A 88 8.40 -1.07 5.44
CA LEU A 88 8.93 -1.68 4.21
C LEU A 88 9.70 -0.65 3.36
N PHE A 89 9.20 0.59 3.27
CA PHE A 89 9.92 1.68 2.62
C PHE A 89 11.23 2.05 3.35
N GLU A 90 11.26 1.93 4.69
CA GLU A 90 12.45 2.21 5.50
C GLU A 90 13.58 1.20 5.26
N LEU A 91 13.25 -0.04 4.89
CA LEU A 91 14.22 -1.08 4.56
C LEU A 91 14.88 -0.90 3.18
N MET A 92 14.33 -0.06 2.30
CA MET A 92 14.90 0.20 0.97
C MET A 92 16.17 1.03 1.06
N ARG A 93 17.24 0.57 0.40
CA ARG A 93 18.54 1.25 0.35
C ARG A 93 18.51 2.44 -0.62
N ASP A 94 18.00 2.24 -1.83
CA ASP A 94 17.79 3.29 -2.83
C ASP A 94 16.29 3.44 -3.14
N ARG A 95 15.58 3.97 -2.14
CA ARG A 95 14.12 4.14 -2.19
C ARG A 95 13.66 4.96 -3.41
N LYS A 96 14.33 6.08 -3.70
CA LYS A 96 13.90 6.98 -4.78
C LYS A 96 14.01 6.28 -6.12
N ARG A 97 15.16 5.65 -6.43
CA ARG A 97 15.34 4.92 -7.68
C ARG A 97 14.34 3.77 -7.78
N THR A 98 14.18 3.01 -6.71
CA THR A 98 13.29 1.84 -6.67
C THR A 98 11.83 2.24 -6.92
N ILE A 99 11.36 3.36 -6.34
CA ILE A 99 10.01 3.89 -6.60
C ILE A 99 9.79 4.16 -8.10
N GLU A 100 10.76 4.74 -8.79
CA GLU A 100 10.64 5.01 -10.23
C GLU A 100 10.72 3.73 -11.07
N GLU A 101 11.73 2.90 -10.81
CA GLU A 101 12.03 1.68 -11.58
C GLU A 101 10.88 0.66 -11.51
N TYR A 102 10.23 0.55 -10.36
CA TYR A 102 9.10 -0.36 -10.14
C TYR A 102 7.73 0.35 -10.21
N HIS A 103 7.70 1.60 -10.67
CA HIS A 103 6.48 2.38 -10.87
C HIS A 103 5.52 2.42 -9.67
N LEU A 104 6.07 2.41 -8.44
CA LEU A 104 5.27 2.31 -7.21
C LEU A 104 4.30 3.48 -7.06
N LYS A 105 4.63 4.65 -7.61
CA LYS A 105 3.75 5.84 -7.60
C LYS A 105 2.37 5.59 -8.20
N HIS A 106 2.27 4.71 -9.20
CA HIS A 106 0.99 4.41 -9.86
C HIS A 106 0.00 3.69 -8.93
N LEU A 107 0.48 3.11 -7.84
CA LEU A 107 -0.35 2.43 -6.85
C LEU A 107 -0.98 3.39 -5.84
N PHE A 108 -0.60 4.67 -5.85
CA PHE A 108 -1.14 5.66 -4.91
C PHE A 108 -2.66 5.81 -5.05
N LEU A 109 -3.16 5.93 -6.29
CA LEU A 109 -4.60 5.99 -6.55
C LEU A 109 -5.31 4.74 -6.02
N THR A 110 -4.74 3.55 -6.23
CA THR A 110 -5.30 2.30 -5.70
C THR A 110 -5.36 2.28 -4.18
N ALA A 111 -4.32 2.78 -3.49
CA ALA A 111 -4.33 2.90 -2.03
C ALA A 111 -5.43 3.88 -1.55
N CYS A 112 -5.62 4.98 -2.27
CA CYS A 112 -6.68 5.96 -2.02
C CYS A 112 -8.09 5.36 -2.22
N GLU A 113 -8.33 4.67 -3.34
CA GLU A 113 -9.63 4.04 -3.65
C GLU A 113 -9.99 2.92 -2.67
N ARG A 114 -9.00 2.23 -2.12
CA ARG A 114 -9.18 1.22 -1.05
C ARG A 114 -9.28 1.81 0.34
N GLU A 115 -9.07 3.13 0.46
CA GLU A 115 -9.15 3.87 1.71
C GLU A 115 -8.23 3.33 2.80
N ASN A 116 -7.10 2.76 2.39
CA ASN A 116 -6.06 2.32 3.31
C ASN A 116 -5.25 3.54 3.74
N VAL A 117 -5.69 4.19 4.82
CA VAL A 117 -5.10 5.43 5.36
C VAL A 117 -3.61 5.26 5.66
N ASP A 118 -3.21 4.13 6.24
CA ASP A 118 -1.81 3.84 6.55
C ASP A 118 -0.95 3.73 5.29
N ALA A 119 -1.47 3.07 4.25
CA ALA A 119 -0.80 3.00 2.96
C ALA A 119 -0.67 4.39 2.30
N VAL A 120 -1.76 5.18 2.30
CA VAL A 120 -1.75 6.55 1.75
C VAL A 120 -0.73 7.42 2.50
N ARG A 121 -0.70 7.35 3.84
CA ARG A 121 0.27 8.06 4.68
C ARG A 121 1.70 7.64 4.36
N ALA A 122 1.96 6.34 4.23
CA ALA A 122 3.28 5.83 3.87
C ALA A 122 3.72 6.30 2.48
N PHE A 123 2.82 6.31 1.49
CA PHE A 123 3.14 6.79 0.16
C PHE A 123 3.49 8.29 0.15
N ILE A 124 2.70 9.12 0.84
CA ILE A 124 2.95 10.57 0.95
C ILE A 124 4.30 10.83 1.63
N ALA A 125 4.55 10.20 2.79
CA ALA A 125 5.79 10.38 3.54
C ALA A 125 7.04 10.01 2.72
N ASN A 126 6.90 9.05 1.80
CA ASN A 126 7.98 8.57 0.95
C ASN A 126 8.02 9.24 -0.44
N LYS A 127 7.22 10.29 -0.68
CA LYS A 127 7.08 10.96 -1.99
C LYS A 127 6.78 9.96 -3.13
N CYS A 128 6.06 8.89 -2.80
CA CYS A 128 5.71 7.80 -3.69
C CYS A 128 4.37 8.06 -4.40
N PHE A 129 4.20 9.24 -4.98
CA PHE A 129 3.03 9.61 -5.77
C PHE A 129 3.40 10.73 -6.74
N ASP A 130 2.54 11.00 -7.73
CA ASP A 130 2.65 12.19 -8.58
C ASP A 130 1.71 13.29 -8.03
N PRO A 131 2.23 14.40 -7.50
CA PRO A 131 1.39 15.49 -7.00
C PRO A 131 0.59 16.18 -8.10
N SER A 132 0.96 16.02 -9.37
CA SER A 132 0.23 16.57 -10.52
C SER A 132 -0.97 15.72 -10.91
N ASP A 133 -1.07 14.48 -10.39
CA ASP A 133 -2.19 13.61 -10.65
C ASP A 133 -3.45 14.13 -9.95
N ARG A 134 -4.43 14.53 -10.75
CA ARG A 134 -5.71 15.08 -10.26
C ARG A 134 -6.71 13.99 -9.84
N ARG A 135 -6.44 12.72 -10.18
CA ARG A 135 -7.39 11.61 -9.96
C ARG A 135 -7.60 11.25 -8.49
N PRO A 136 -6.57 11.19 -7.61
CA PRO A 136 -6.75 10.78 -6.21
C PRO A 136 -7.71 11.68 -5.44
N VAL A 137 -7.57 13.00 -5.56
CA VAL A 137 -8.47 13.98 -4.93
C VAL A 137 -9.91 13.73 -5.34
N ARG A 138 -10.17 13.64 -6.64
CA ARG A 138 -11.52 13.41 -7.18
C ARG A 138 -12.09 12.05 -6.78
N ALA A 139 -11.28 10.99 -6.85
CA ALA A 139 -11.71 9.63 -6.53
C ALA A 139 -12.11 9.51 -5.05
N VAL A 140 -11.27 10.00 -4.14
CA VAL A 140 -11.52 9.95 -2.69
C VAL A 140 -12.78 10.74 -2.33
N LEU A 141 -12.88 12.00 -2.75
CA LEU A 141 -14.02 12.84 -2.43
C LEU A 141 -15.33 12.25 -2.94
N ARG A 142 -15.37 11.78 -4.20
CA ARG A 142 -16.56 11.12 -4.75
C ARG A 142 -16.93 9.84 -4.02
N ALA A 143 -15.94 9.04 -3.62
CA ALA A 143 -16.19 7.83 -2.83
C ALA A 143 -16.86 8.17 -1.49
N GLN A 144 -16.37 9.20 -0.79
CA GLN A 144 -16.92 9.62 0.51
C GLN A 144 -18.40 10.05 0.43
N LEU A 145 -18.84 10.65 -0.69
CA LEU A 145 -20.23 11.08 -0.86
C LEU A 145 -21.24 9.93 -0.79
N SER A 146 -20.84 8.70 -1.15
CA SER A 146 -21.73 7.53 -1.11
C SER A 146 -21.76 6.82 0.26
N LYS A 147 -21.00 7.30 1.25
CA LYS A 147 -20.86 6.66 2.56
C LYS A 147 -21.84 7.17 3.60
N SER A 148 -21.98 6.42 4.69
CA SER A 148 -22.71 6.86 5.88
C SER A 148 -21.93 7.85 6.74
N ALA A 149 -20.60 7.74 6.73
CA ALA A 149 -19.68 8.62 7.43
C ALA A 149 -18.45 8.89 6.54
N VAL A 150 -17.94 10.12 6.62
CA VAL A 150 -16.76 10.55 5.85
C VAL A 150 -15.50 10.13 6.60
N ASN A 151 -14.56 9.51 5.89
CA ASN A 151 -13.19 9.35 6.36
C ASN A 151 -12.43 10.67 6.20
N GLU A 152 -12.63 11.57 7.16
CA GLU A 152 -12.02 12.91 7.13
C GLU A 152 -10.50 12.87 7.09
N GLU A 153 -9.88 11.92 7.79
CA GLU A 153 -8.43 11.77 7.83
C GLU A 153 -7.87 11.51 6.43
N LEU A 154 -8.46 10.56 5.70
CA LEU A 154 -8.06 10.26 4.34
C LEU A 154 -8.21 11.48 3.42
N VAL A 155 -9.35 12.18 3.51
CA VAL A 155 -9.61 13.36 2.69
C VAL A 155 -8.56 14.45 2.98
N LYS A 156 -8.31 14.76 4.25
CA LYS A 156 -7.33 15.76 4.66
C LYS A 156 -5.91 15.39 4.19
N LEU A 157 -5.51 14.13 4.30
CA LEU A 157 -4.21 13.65 3.82
C LEU A 157 -4.06 13.84 2.31
N VAL A 158 -5.05 13.45 1.54
CA VAL A 158 -4.99 13.51 0.07
C VAL A 158 -5.03 14.95 -0.42
N LEU A 159 -5.88 15.80 0.16
CA LEU A 159 -5.91 17.23 -0.16
C LEU A 159 -4.58 17.91 0.18
N ALA A 160 -4.03 17.71 1.38
CA ALA A 160 -2.77 18.33 1.78
C ALA A 160 -1.56 17.88 0.93
N ALA A 161 -1.62 16.69 0.34
CA ALA A 161 -0.54 16.16 -0.50
C ALA A 161 -0.54 16.72 -1.94
N HIS A 162 -1.65 17.28 -2.43
CA HIS A 162 -1.76 17.79 -3.79
C HIS A 162 -1.73 19.32 -3.83
N PRO A 163 -1.21 19.92 -4.91
CA PRO A 163 -1.41 21.35 -5.18
C PRO A 163 -2.89 21.67 -5.30
N LEU A 164 -3.27 22.91 -5.02
CA LEU A 164 -4.64 23.40 -5.18
C LEU A 164 -5.21 23.06 -6.57
N GLN A 165 -6.38 22.44 -6.59
CA GLN A 165 -7.05 21.97 -7.81
C GLN A 165 -8.44 22.62 -7.93
N THR A 166 -8.47 23.94 -8.15
CA THR A 166 -9.72 24.73 -8.17
C THR A 166 -10.80 24.12 -9.06
N ASP A 167 -10.45 23.74 -10.30
CA ASP A 167 -11.38 23.09 -11.24
C ASP A 167 -12.05 21.84 -10.64
N ASN A 168 -11.28 21.01 -9.92
CA ASN A 168 -11.79 19.78 -9.32
C ASN A 168 -12.73 20.09 -8.14
N VAL A 169 -12.42 21.12 -7.36
CA VAL A 169 -13.28 21.52 -6.25
C VAL A 169 -14.59 22.11 -6.76
N GLU A 170 -14.54 22.97 -7.77
CA GLU A 170 -15.73 23.53 -8.42
C GLU A 170 -16.62 22.42 -8.99
N TYR A 171 -16.03 21.48 -9.73
CA TYR A 171 -16.74 20.32 -10.26
C TYR A 171 -17.41 19.51 -9.13
N ILE A 172 -16.70 19.24 -8.04
CA ILE A 172 -17.29 18.45 -6.94
C ILE A 172 -18.43 19.21 -6.27
N ARG A 173 -18.26 20.51 -6.04
CA ARG A 173 -19.30 21.37 -5.44
C ARG A 173 -20.54 21.49 -6.29
N ASN A 174 -20.38 21.73 -7.58
CA ASN A 174 -21.48 22.03 -8.48
C ASN A 174 -22.18 20.77 -8.99
N ASP A 175 -21.42 19.70 -9.25
CA ASP A 175 -21.95 18.51 -9.96
C ASP A 175 -22.05 17.26 -9.09
N CYS A 176 -21.27 17.15 -8.01
CA CYS A 176 -21.19 15.90 -7.22
C CYS A 176 -21.86 15.99 -5.84
N LEU A 177 -21.83 17.14 -5.15
CA LEU A 177 -22.39 17.24 -3.79
C LEU A 177 -23.87 16.84 -3.70
N ALA A 178 -24.64 17.05 -4.77
CA ALA A 178 -26.03 16.64 -4.86
C ALA A 178 -26.23 15.11 -4.76
N THR A 179 -25.19 14.31 -5.04
CA THR A 179 -25.24 12.85 -4.96
C THR A 179 -24.85 12.32 -3.57
N ALA A 180 -24.66 13.19 -2.57
CA ALA A 180 -24.33 12.77 -1.22
C ALA A 180 -25.45 11.91 -0.62
N LYS A 181 -25.05 10.82 0.06
CA LYS A 181 -25.98 9.89 0.73
C LYS A 181 -26.79 10.54 1.84
N SER A 182 -26.25 11.59 2.48
CA SER A 182 -26.94 12.35 3.52
C SER A 182 -26.49 13.81 3.54
N ASP A 183 -27.33 14.67 4.11
CA ASP A 183 -26.99 16.08 4.34
C ASP A 183 -25.77 16.26 5.24
N GLY A 184 -25.57 15.35 6.21
CA GLY A 184 -24.40 15.37 7.08
C GLY A 184 -23.11 15.14 6.30
N VAL A 185 -23.09 14.11 5.44
CA VAL A 185 -21.94 13.82 4.56
C VAL A 185 -21.68 14.97 3.60
N ARG A 186 -22.73 15.54 2.99
CA ARG A 186 -22.63 16.70 2.11
C ARG A 186 -21.93 17.87 2.79
N LYS A 187 -22.38 18.25 4.00
CA LYS A 187 -21.81 19.36 4.77
C LYS A 187 -20.34 19.13 5.11
N VAL A 188 -19.99 17.94 5.61
CA VAL A 188 -18.61 17.62 5.96
C VAL A 188 -17.69 17.70 4.74
N VAL A 189 -18.11 17.14 3.59
CA VAL A 189 -17.29 17.22 2.36
C VAL A 189 -17.15 18.66 1.86
N ASP A 190 -18.22 19.46 1.89
CA ASP A 190 -18.16 20.86 1.45
C ASP A 190 -17.29 21.73 2.38
N GLU A 191 -17.33 21.50 3.69
CA GLU A 191 -16.44 22.15 4.67
C GLU A 191 -14.97 21.80 4.43
N LEU A 192 -14.66 20.53 4.13
CA LEU A 192 -13.29 20.11 3.80
C LEU A 192 -12.79 20.77 2.51
N LEU A 193 -13.66 20.90 1.50
CA LEU A 193 -13.35 21.59 0.26
C LEU A 193 -13.19 23.10 0.44
N PHE A 194 -13.99 23.71 1.33
CA PHE A 194 -13.87 25.13 1.68
C PHE A 194 -12.53 25.43 2.31
N ASN A 195 -12.09 24.60 3.25
CA ASN A 195 -10.79 24.79 3.90
C ASN A 195 -9.61 24.47 2.98
N TYR A 196 -9.85 23.78 1.86
CA TYR A 196 -8.80 23.45 0.89
C TYR A 196 -8.51 24.61 -0.06
N ILE A 197 -9.50 25.41 -0.46
CA ILE A 197 -9.30 26.62 -1.26
C ILE A 197 -9.42 27.83 -0.34
N PRO A 198 -8.31 28.51 0.00
CA PRO A 198 -8.36 29.71 0.85
C PRO A 198 -9.14 30.86 0.20
#